data_AF-A0A1N6CNY3-F1
#
_entry.id   AF-A0A1N6CNY3-F1
#
_cell.length_a   1.000
_cell.length_b   1.000
_cell.length_c   1.000
_cell.angle_alpha   90.00
_cell.angle_beta   90.00
_cell.angle_gamma   90.00
#
_symmetry.space_group_name_H-M   'P 1'
#
loop_
_entity.id
_entity.type
_entity.pdbx_description
1 polymer ?
#
loop_
_entity_poly.entity_id
_entity_poly.type
_entity_poly.pdbx_seq_one_letter_code
_entity_poly.pdbx_strand_id
1 'polypeptide(L)'
;MDQQDNDSQIMAELALLESDAQPLDGARAVARGVARLFLRHDILVLSEVSLRNRRRADLMGIDAKGQIVIVEIKVARGDLLGDSKWTEYLDYCDRFYWAVPADFDHSPLDRPEFLPERAGLVVADAYDAEIIRPAATHSLASARRKTETLRIARRAMGRLAIANDWIDPSLHDHG
;
A
#
# COMPACT_ATOMS: atom_id res chain seq x y z
N MET A 1 -23.74 -26.62 39.86
CA MET A 1 -23.04 -26.15 38.63
C MET A 1 -22.36 -24.88 39.06
N ASP A 2 -21.02 -24.86 39.07
CA ASP A 2 -20.23 -23.89 39.82
C ASP A 2 -20.16 -22.53 39.10
N GLN A 3 -20.30 -21.43 39.84
CA GLN A 3 -20.27 -20.07 39.29
C GLN A 3 -18.90 -19.75 38.66
N GLN A 4 -17.83 -20.34 39.18
CA GLN A 4 -16.46 -20.21 38.64
C GLN A 4 -16.28 -20.86 37.27
N ASP A 5 -17.01 -21.94 36.98
CA ASP A 5 -16.97 -22.58 35.66
C ASP A 5 -17.67 -21.71 34.61
N ASN A 6 -18.80 -21.09 34.99
CA ASN A 6 -19.56 -20.22 34.10
C ASN A 6 -18.82 -18.92 33.76
N ASP A 7 -18.16 -18.30 34.75
CA ASP A 7 -17.36 -17.09 34.53
C ASP A 7 -16.11 -17.38 33.68
N SER A 8 -15.46 -18.53 33.89
CA SER A 8 -14.32 -18.97 33.07
C SER A 8 -14.73 -19.23 31.61
N GLN A 9 -15.93 -19.76 31.40
CA GLN A 9 -16.49 -20.06 30.08
C GLN A 9 -16.89 -18.78 29.33
N ILE A 10 -17.46 -17.80 30.02
CA ILE A 10 -17.77 -16.47 29.47
C ILE A 10 -16.49 -15.70 29.11
N MET A 11 -15.45 -15.75 29.94
CA MET A 11 -14.18 -15.08 29.65
C MET A 11 -13.42 -15.75 28.48
N ALA A 12 -13.55 -17.07 28.32
CA ALA A 12 -13.03 -17.78 27.16
C ALA A 12 -13.80 -17.41 25.86
N GLU A 13 -15.13 -17.27 25.94
CA GLU A 13 -15.98 -16.84 24.83
C GLU A 13 -15.74 -15.37 24.44
N LEU A 14 -15.53 -14.48 25.42
CA LEU A 14 -15.14 -13.08 25.21
C LEU A 14 -13.72 -12.97 24.60
N ALA A 15 -12.76 -13.79 25.04
CA ALA A 15 -11.42 -13.82 24.46
C ALA A 15 -11.42 -14.33 23.00
N LEU A 16 -12.34 -15.25 22.66
CA LEU A 16 -12.57 -15.72 21.28
C LEU A 16 -13.25 -14.65 20.41
N LEU A 17 -14.04 -13.76 21.00
CA LEU A 17 -14.64 -12.60 20.34
C LEU A 17 -13.65 -11.43 20.18
N GLU A 18 -12.64 -11.33 21.05
CA GLU A 18 -11.60 -10.29 21.00
C GLU A 18 -10.50 -10.54 19.95
N SER A 19 -10.40 -11.73 19.35
CA SER A 19 -9.29 -12.10 18.46
C SER A 19 -9.66 -12.32 16.99
N ASP A 20 -10.58 -11.55 16.42
CA ASP A 20 -10.88 -11.64 14.97
C ASP A 20 -9.89 -10.82 14.09
N ALA A 21 -8.84 -10.25 14.70
CA ALA A 21 -7.71 -9.72 13.96
C ALA A 21 -6.80 -10.87 13.51
N GLN A 22 -7.21 -11.58 12.44
CA GLN A 22 -6.31 -12.47 11.71
C GLN A 22 -4.96 -11.75 11.47
N PRO A 23 -3.81 -12.41 11.74
CA PRO A 23 -2.51 -11.84 11.46
C PRO A 23 -2.48 -11.31 10.03
N LEU A 24 -2.08 -10.04 9.84
CA LEU A 24 -1.89 -9.52 8.49
C LEU A 24 -0.76 -10.32 7.84
N ASP A 25 -1.04 -10.91 6.68
CA ASP A 25 -0.09 -11.67 5.89
C ASP A 25 0.09 -11.07 4.49
N GLY A 26 1.05 -11.61 3.75
CA GLY A 26 1.31 -11.29 2.34
C GLY A 26 1.34 -9.79 2.06
N ALA A 27 0.59 -9.37 1.04
CA ALA A 27 0.64 -7.99 0.55
C ALA A 27 0.10 -6.98 1.58
N ARG A 28 -0.87 -7.38 2.42
CA ARG A 28 -1.44 -6.50 3.46
C ARG A 28 -0.43 -6.23 4.58
N ALA A 29 0.37 -7.25 4.95
CA ALA A 29 1.47 -7.08 5.88
C ALA A 29 2.48 -6.06 5.35
N VAL A 30 3.00 -6.30 4.15
CA VAL A 30 3.95 -5.41 3.46
C VAL A 30 3.40 -3.98 3.35
N ALA A 31 2.14 -3.83 2.93
CA ALA A 31 1.50 -2.51 2.80
C ALA A 31 1.50 -1.73 4.11
N ARG A 32 1.25 -2.39 5.24
CA ARG A 32 1.27 -1.77 6.58
C ARG A 32 2.67 -1.34 6.99
N GLY A 33 3.66 -2.19 6.80
CA GLY A 33 5.07 -1.86 7.07
C GLY A 33 5.51 -0.64 6.27
N VAL A 34 5.24 -0.65 4.96
CA VAL A 34 5.53 0.48 4.06
C VAL A 34 4.84 1.75 4.52
N ALA A 35 3.54 1.69 4.86
CA ALA A 35 2.80 2.86 5.33
C ALA A 35 3.40 3.47 6.61
N ARG A 36 3.88 2.62 7.54
CA ARG A 36 4.54 3.07 8.77
C ARG A 36 5.89 3.73 8.50
N LEU A 37 6.71 3.11 7.64
CA LEU A 37 7.97 3.70 7.19
C LEU A 37 7.72 5.06 6.54
N PHE A 38 6.78 5.12 5.60
CA PHE A 38 6.49 6.32 4.83
C PHE A 38 5.97 7.45 5.72
N LEU A 39 5.16 7.15 6.74
CA LEU A 39 4.73 8.12 7.74
C LEU A 39 5.92 8.78 8.47
N ARG A 40 6.96 8.00 8.83
CA ARG A 40 8.18 8.55 9.45
C ARG A 40 8.97 9.46 8.50
N HIS A 41 8.77 9.31 7.21
CA HIS A 41 9.36 10.15 6.16
C HIS A 41 8.42 11.25 5.65
N ASP A 42 7.32 11.53 6.37
CA ASP A 42 6.32 12.55 6.02
C ASP A 42 5.65 12.29 4.67
N ILE A 43 5.35 11.02 4.41
CA ILE A 43 4.64 10.52 3.23
C ILE A 43 3.39 9.77 3.71
N LEU A 44 2.22 10.26 3.33
CA LEU A 44 0.95 9.57 3.59
C LEU A 44 0.53 8.77 2.37
N VAL A 45 0.09 7.54 2.58
CA VAL A 45 -0.27 6.61 1.50
C VAL A 45 -1.75 6.25 1.51
N LEU A 46 -2.26 5.98 0.32
CA LEU A 46 -3.55 5.37 0.06
C LEU A 46 -3.34 4.06 -0.69
N SER A 47 -4.03 2.99 -0.29
CA SER A 47 -3.93 1.68 -0.96
C SER A 47 -4.80 1.56 -2.21
N GLU A 48 -4.53 0.62 -3.09
CA GLU A 48 -5.42 0.21 -4.20
C GLU A 48 -5.90 1.39 -5.07
N VAL A 49 -4.96 2.21 -5.57
CA VAL A 49 -5.27 3.46 -6.28
C VAL A 49 -5.27 3.23 -7.78
N SER A 50 -6.47 3.24 -8.39
CA SER A 50 -6.61 3.13 -9.84
C SER A 50 -5.99 4.33 -10.57
N LEU A 51 -5.29 4.10 -11.66
CA LEU A 51 -4.66 5.09 -12.53
C LEU A 51 -5.43 5.26 -13.84
N ARG A 52 -5.16 6.34 -14.59
CA ARG A 52 -5.89 6.64 -15.85
C ARG A 52 -5.63 5.63 -16.97
N ASN A 53 -4.50 4.93 -16.93
CA ASN A 53 -4.15 3.85 -17.85
C ASN A 53 -4.82 2.50 -17.48
N ARG A 54 -5.84 2.50 -16.60
CA ARG A 54 -6.52 1.29 -16.09
C ARG A 54 -5.63 0.37 -15.25
N ARG A 55 -4.44 0.82 -14.86
CA ARG A 55 -3.64 0.17 -13.82
C ARG A 55 -4.17 0.50 -12.43
N ARG A 56 -3.65 -0.21 -11.44
CA ARG A 56 -3.92 0.04 -10.03
C ARG A 56 -2.59 -0.04 -9.31
N ALA A 57 -2.22 1.04 -8.64
CA ALA A 57 -1.05 1.06 -7.77
C ALA A 57 -1.43 0.42 -6.42
N ASP A 58 -0.59 -0.45 -5.88
CA ASP A 58 -0.84 -1.07 -4.58
C ASP A 58 -0.84 -0.02 -3.47
N LEU A 59 0.13 0.89 -3.48
CA LEU A 59 0.12 2.12 -2.69
C LEU A 59 0.46 3.32 -3.56
N MET A 60 -0.22 4.43 -3.29
CA MET A 60 0.13 5.74 -3.83
C MET A 60 0.18 6.76 -2.69
N GLY A 61 1.27 7.49 -2.58
CA GLY A 61 1.52 8.43 -1.50
C GLY A 61 1.83 9.85 -1.97
N ILE A 62 1.67 10.78 -1.05
CA ILE A 62 2.02 12.19 -1.23
C ILE A 62 2.92 12.60 -0.06
N ASP A 63 4.06 13.20 -0.37
CA ASP A 63 4.94 13.80 0.65
C ASP A 63 4.59 15.26 0.94
N ALA A 64 5.19 15.86 1.97
CA ALA A 64 4.93 17.26 2.33
C ALA A 64 5.28 18.30 1.24
N LYS A 65 6.06 17.94 0.21
CA LYS A 65 6.35 18.80 -0.95
C LYS A 65 5.36 18.57 -2.10
N GLY A 66 4.39 17.68 -1.94
CA GLY A 66 3.46 17.28 -2.99
C GLY A 66 4.08 16.36 -4.04
N GLN A 67 5.21 15.71 -3.75
CA GLN A 67 5.74 14.65 -4.60
C GLN A 67 4.93 13.38 -4.41
N ILE A 68 4.68 12.71 -5.53
CA ILE A 68 3.87 11.51 -5.60
C ILE A 68 4.79 10.31 -5.61
N VAL A 69 4.50 9.34 -4.74
CA VAL A 69 5.21 8.06 -4.68
C VAL A 69 4.25 6.95 -5.07
N ILE A 70 4.71 6.01 -5.89
CA ILE A 70 4.00 4.75 -6.13
C ILE A 70 4.84 3.61 -5.54
N VAL A 71 4.15 2.65 -4.93
CA VAL A 71 4.75 1.40 -4.46
C VAL A 71 3.96 0.23 -5.06
N GLU A 72 4.66 -0.69 -5.69
CA GLU A 72 4.12 -1.98 -6.12
C GLU A 72 4.64 -3.10 -5.20
N ILE A 73 3.73 -3.88 -4.65
CA ILE A 73 4.01 -4.95 -3.68
C ILE A 73 4.11 -6.28 -4.41
N LYS A 74 5.22 -7.00 -4.23
CA LYS A 74 5.42 -8.33 -4.80
C LYS A 74 5.73 -9.32 -3.70
N VAL A 75 4.81 -10.27 -3.49
CA VAL A 75 4.94 -11.31 -2.46
C VAL A 75 5.28 -12.69 -3.02
N ALA A 76 5.12 -12.88 -4.34
CA ALA A 76 5.58 -14.07 -5.03
C ALA A 76 6.52 -13.70 -6.19
N ARG A 77 7.55 -14.52 -6.43
CA ARG A 77 8.50 -14.32 -7.53
C ARG A 77 7.80 -14.29 -8.89
N GLY A 78 6.74 -15.10 -9.06
CA GLY A 78 5.92 -15.10 -10.27
C GLY A 78 5.26 -13.74 -10.54
N ASP A 79 4.75 -13.07 -9.51
CA ASP A 79 4.12 -11.75 -9.64
C ASP A 79 5.12 -10.68 -10.06
N LEU A 80 6.36 -10.78 -9.55
CA LEU A 80 7.44 -9.86 -9.92
C LEU A 80 7.86 -10.07 -11.38
N LEU A 81 8.13 -11.32 -11.76
CA LEU A 81 8.61 -11.64 -13.11
C LEU A 81 7.54 -11.49 -14.19
N GLY A 82 6.26 -11.62 -13.83
CA GLY A 82 5.13 -11.42 -14.72
C GLY A 82 4.79 -9.96 -15.01
N ASP A 83 5.30 -9.02 -14.21
CA ASP A 83 4.98 -7.60 -14.33
C ASP A 83 5.79 -6.90 -15.44
N SER A 84 5.47 -7.25 -16.69
CA SER A 84 6.12 -6.70 -17.88
C SER A 84 5.76 -5.25 -18.20
N LYS A 85 4.78 -4.67 -17.49
CA LYS A 85 4.20 -3.35 -17.82
C LYS A 85 4.35 -2.33 -16.69
N TRP A 86 5.16 -2.66 -15.68
CA TRP A 86 5.40 -1.81 -14.52
C TRP A 86 5.93 -0.41 -14.89
N THR A 87 6.68 -0.29 -16.00
CA THR A 87 7.20 1.01 -16.44
C THR A 87 6.08 2.01 -16.79
N GLU A 88 4.86 1.54 -17.06
CA GLU A 88 3.68 2.40 -17.26
C GLU A 88 3.29 3.18 -15.98
N TYR A 89 3.74 2.76 -14.79
CA TYR A 89 3.52 3.49 -13.53
C TYR A 89 4.40 4.75 -13.42
N LEU A 90 5.55 4.78 -14.11
CA LEU A 90 6.54 5.85 -13.97
C LEU A 90 6.00 7.22 -14.43
N ASP A 91 5.01 7.24 -15.32
CA ASP A 91 4.32 8.45 -15.78
C ASP A 91 3.37 9.08 -14.73
N TYR A 92 3.19 8.40 -13.58
CA TYR A 92 2.24 8.77 -12.53
C TYR A 92 2.89 9.03 -11.18
N CYS A 93 4.21 8.94 -11.05
CA CYS A 93 4.93 9.21 -9.81
C CYS A 93 6.26 9.93 -10.00
N ASP A 94 6.68 10.67 -8.97
CA ASP A 94 8.03 11.21 -8.88
C ASP A 94 9.04 10.12 -8.48
N ARG A 95 8.62 9.25 -7.56
CA ARG A 95 9.41 8.12 -7.05
C ARG A 95 8.60 6.83 -7.15
N PHE A 96 9.25 5.76 -7.59
CA PHE A 96 8.66 4.43 -7.67
C PHE A 96 9.46 3.47 -6.79
N TYR A 97 8.76 2.67 -5.99
CA TYR A 97 9.36 1.62 -5.18
C TYR A 97 8.73 0.26 -5.50
N TRP A 98 9.58 -0.76 -5.55
CA TRP A 98 9.15 -2.12 -5.26
C TRP A 98 9.09 -2.30 -3.74
N ALA A 99 8.09 -3.02 -3.24
CA ALA A 99 8.04 -3.48 -1.87
C ALA A 99 7.87 -5.00 -1.81
N VAL A 100 8.70 -5.67 -1.01
CA VAL A 100 8.73 -7.13 -0.91
C VAL A 100 8.80 -7.59 0.56
N PRO A 101 8.34 -8.81 0.89
CA PRO A 101 8.56 -9.43 2.19
C PRO A 101 10.05 -9.58 2.55
N ALA A 102 10.35 -9.64 3.85
CA ALA A 102 11.72 -9.81 4.37
C ALA A 102 12.42 -11.08 3.88
N ASP A 103 11.68 -12.15 3.66
CA ASP A 103 12.16 -13.45 3.18
C ASP A 103 12.14 -13.60 1.65
N PHE A 104 11.80 -12.54 0.92
CA PHE A 104 11.71 -12.55 -0.53
C PHE A 104 13.09 -12.44 -1.21
N ASP A 105 13.39 -13.35 -2.15
CA ASP A 105 14.56 -13.23 -3.03
C ASP A 105 14.36 -12.09 -4.03
N HIS A 106 14.88 -10.91 -3.68
CA HIS A 106 14.80 -9.69 -4.46
C HIS A 106 15.96 -9.51 -5.45
N SER A 107 16.88 -10.48 -5.58
CA SER A 107 17.97 -10.41 -6.57
C SER A 107 17.53 -10.16 -8.03
N PRO A 108 16.31 -10.56 -8.48
CA PRO A 108 15.85 -10.19 -9.81
C PRO A 108 15.74 -8.67 -10.04
N LEU A 109 15.52 -7.87 -8.99
CA LEU A 109 15.36 -6.41 -9.05
C LEU A 109 16.66 -5.65 -9.29
N ASP A 110 17.79 -6.35 -9.30
CA ASP A 110 19.10 -5.76 -9.64
C ASP A 110 19.40 -5.84 -11.15
N ARG A 111 18.54 -6.53 -11.91
CA ARG A 111 18.72 -6.66 -13.36
C ARG A 111 18.28 -5.39 -14.10
N PRO A 112 18.89 -5.07 -15.26
CA PRO A 112 18.61 -3.84 -15.98
C PRO A 112 17.13 -3.59 -16.33
N GLU A 113 16.35 -4.64 -16.59
CA GLU A 113 14.91 -4.53 -16.91
C GLU A 113 14.04 -3.98 -15.77
N PHE A 114 14.53 -4.02 -14.53
CA PHE A 114 13.87 -3.42 -13.35
C PHE A 114 14.37 -2.01 -13.04
N LEU A 115 15.30 -1.48 -13.84
CA LEU A 115 15.85 -0.14 -13.74
C LEU A 115 16.27 0.21 -12.29
N PRO A 116 17.25 -0.50 -11.69
CA PRO A 116 17.62 -0.32 -10.28
C PRO A 116 18.09 1.11 -9.94
N GLU A 117 18.60 1.86 -10.91
CA GLU A 117 18.96 3.28 -10.77
C GLU A 117 17.75 4.22 -10.73
N ARG A 118 16.58 3.76 -11.19
CA ARG A 118 15.32 4.52 -11.19
C ARG A 118 14.38 4.07 -10.06
N ALA A 119 14.22 2.77 -9.90
CA ALA A 119 13.28 2.15 -8.97
C ALA A 119 13.96 1.84 -7.63
N GLY A 120 13.36 2.34 -6.56
CA GLY A 120 13.77 1.99 -5.20
C GLY A 120 13.27 0.61 -4.80
N LEU A 121 13.80 0.11 -3.69
CA LEU A 121 13.41 -1.15 -3.07
C LEU A 121 13.17 -0.94 -1.58
N VAL A 122 12.00 -1.37 -1.13
CA VAL A 122 11.60 -1.46 0.26
C VAL A 122 11.43 -2.94 0.64
N VAL A 123 11.96 -3.32 1.78
CA VAL A 123 11.69 -4.61 2.40
C VAL A 123 10.80 -4.36 3.62
N ALA A 124 9.71 -5.11 3.76
CA ALA A 124 8.70 -4.84 4.78
C ALA A 124 8.02 -6.09 5.32
N ASP A 125 7.47 -5.97 6.52
CA ASP A 125 6.52 -6.91 7.11
C ASP A 125 5.34 -6.15 7.75
N ALA A 126 4.51 -6.83 8.57
CA ALA A 126 3.36 -6.21 9.23
C ALA A 126 3.74 -5.19 10.32
N TYR A 127 5.00 -5.18 10.78
CA TYR A 127 5.51 -4.37 11.87
C TYR A 127 6.19 -3.11 11.35
N ASP A 128 7.14 -3.24 10.44
CA ASP A 128 7.90 -2.13 9.89
C ASP A 128 8.41 -2.39 8.47
N ALA A 129 9.18 -1.44 7.94
CA ALA A 129 9.85 -1.54 6.66
C ALA A 129 11.17 -0.76 6.64
N GLU A 130 12.04 -1.11 5.70
CA GLU A 130 13.33 -0.48 5.46
C GLU A 130 13.51 -0.17 3.96
N ILE A 131 14.04 1.02 3.65
CA ILE A 131 14.49 1.36 2.29
C ILE A 131 15.88 0.76 2.08
N ILE A 132 15.95 -0.37 1.38
CA ILE A 132 17.22 -1.01 1.01
C ILE A 132 17.91 -0.28 -0.15
N ARG A 133 17.10 0.26 -1.08
CA ARG A 133 17.58 1.10 -2.18
C ARG A 133 16.68 2.32 -2.36
N PRO A 134 17.21 3.55 -2.25
CA PRO A 134 16.41 4.76 -2.47
C PRO A 134 15.98 4.87 -3.95
N ALA A 135 14.74 5.31 -4.19
CA ALA A 135 14.27 5.60 -5.54
C ALA A 135 14.84 6.93 -6.03
N ALA A 136 15.28 6.98 -7.30
CA ALA A 136 15.59 8.26 -7.93
C ALA A 136 14.33 9.11 -8.08
N THR A 137 14.47 10.43 -7.94
CA THR A 137 13.36 11.38 -8.11
C THR A 137 13.35 11.91 -9.53
N HIS A 138 12.25 11.68 -10.27
CA HIS A 138 12.04 12.28 -11.58
C HIS A 138 10.72 13.05 -11.53
N SER A 139 10.81 14.37 -11.62
CA SER A 139 9.66 15.24 -11.40
C SER A 139 8.52 14.96 -12.37
N LEU A 140 7.32 14.74 -11.84
CA LEU A 140 6.10 14.78 -12.63
C LEU A 140 5.85 16.19 -13.18
N ALA A 141 5.34 16.22 -14.41
CA ALA A 141 4.78 17.43 -14.99
C ALA A 141 3.70 18.03 -14.08
N SER A 142 3.70 19.34 -13.88
CA SER A 142 2.81 20.03 -12.93
C SER A 142 1.32 19.74 -13.16
N ALA A 143 0.89 19.63 -14.43
CA ALA A 143 -0.49 19.29 -14.77
C ALA A 143 -0.87 17.86 -14.33
N ARG A 144 0.07 16.90 -14.47
CA ARG A 144 -0.11 15.52 -14.01
C ARG A 144 -0.17 15.47 -12.48
N ARG A 145 0.78 16.12 -11.80
CA ARG A 145 0.81 16.24 -10.33
C ARG A 145 -0.50 16.76 -9.78
N LYS A 146 -1.01 17.87 -10.32
CA LYS A 146 -2.30 18.44 -9.92
C LYS A 146 -3.44 17.44 -10.10
N THR A 147 -3.47 16.76 -11.25
CA THR A 147 -4.50 15.76 -11.56
C THR A 147 -4.48 14.61 -10.56
N GLU A 148 -3.31 14.00 -10.33
CA GLU A 148 -3.20 12.85 -9.43
C GLU A 148 -3.42 13.22 -7.97
N THR A 149 -2.95 14.40 -7.53
CA THR A 149 -3.23 14.93 -6.17
C THR A 149 -4.73 15.07 -5.92
N LEU A 150 -5.48 15.66 -6.86
CA LEU A 150 -6.94 15.80 -6.75
C LEU A 150 -7.64 14.44 -6.71
N ARG A 151 -7.15 13.46 -7.49
CA ARG A 151 -7.71 12.10 -7.52
C ARG A 151 -7.48 11.38 -6.19
N ILE A 152 -6.26 11.45 -5.64
CA ILE A 152 -5.93 10.88 -4.34
C ILE A 152 -6.79 11.53 -3.25
N ALA A 153 -6.86 12.86 -3.21
CA ALA A 153 -7.66 13.58 -2.20
C ALA A 153 -9.14 13.18 -2.23
N ARG A 154 -9.77 13.19 -3.40
CA ARG A 154 -11.18 12.78 -3.55
C ARG A 154 -11.39 11.32 -3.14
N ARG A 155 -10.45 10.43 -3.47
CA ARG A 155 -10.56 9.00 -3.11
C ARG A 155 -10.37 8.76 -1.62
N ALA A 156 -9.42 9.46 -1.00
CA ALA A 156 -9.21 9.41 0.44
C ALA A 156 -10.45 9.93 1.19
N MET A 157 -11.01 11.08 0.78
CA MET A 157 -12.25 11.62 1.35
C MET A 157 -13.43 10.65 1.17
N GLY A 158 -13.61 10.09 -0.02
CA GLY A 158 -14.69 9.13 -0.29
C GLY A 158 -14.58 7.87 0.56
N ARG A 159 -13.38 7.31 0.70
CA ARG A 159 -13.13 6.14 1.56
C ARG A 159 -13.35 6.44 3.04
N LEU A 160 -12.92 7.60 3.51
CA LEU A 160 -13.15 8.01 4.90
C LEU A 160 -14.65 8.23 5.17
N ALA A 161 -15.36 8.85 4.23
CA ALA A 161 -16.81 9.04 4.33
C ALA A 161 -17.56 7.70 4.38
N ILE A 162 -17.19 6.73 3.54
CA ILE A 162 -17.73 5.36 3.60
C ILE A 162 -17.37 4.69 4.93
N ALA A 163 -16.11 4.78 5.37
CA ALA A 163 -15.67 4.17 6.63
C ALA A 163 -16.33 4.76 7.88
N ASN A 164 -16.85 5.99 7.78
CA ASN A 164 -17.62 6.67 8.82
C ASN A 164 -19.15 6.53 8.62
N ASP A 165 -19.59 5.69 7.67
CA ASP A 165 -20.99 5.47 7.30
C ASP A 165 -21.76 6.74 6.86
N TRP A 166 -21.05 7.77 6.37
CA TRP A 166 -21.66 8.99 5.83
C TRP A 166 -22.20 8.81 4.40
N ILE A 167 -21.61 7.86 3.66
CA ILE A 167 -21.98 7.52 2.30
C ILE A 167 -22.15 6.01 2.24
N ASP A 168 -23.35 5.55 1.84
CA ASP A 168 -23.59 4.15 1.54
C ASP A 168 -22.91 3.79 0.20
N PRO A 169 -22.01 2.78 0.17
CA PRO A 169 -21.35 2.32 -1.06
C PRO A 169 -22.31 1.92 -2.19
N SER A 170 -23.54 1.51 -1.86
CA SER A 170 -24.56 1.08 -2.82
C SER A 170 -25.18 2.24 -3.62
N LEU A 171 -25.01 3.48 -3.18
CA LEU A 171 -25.58 4.67 -3.85
C LEU A 171 -24.90 5.02 -5.19
N HIS A 172 -23.85 4.30 -5.60
CA HIS A 172 -23.12 4.54 -6.83
C HIS A 172 -23.61 3.73 -8.05
N ASP A 173 -24.64 2.87 -7.91
CA ASP A 173 -25.10 1.98 -9.00
C ASP A 173 -26.27 2.54 -9.84
N HIS A 174 -26.34 3.86 -10.00
CA HIS A 174 -27.33 4.53 -10.85
C HIS A 174 -26.62 5.46 -11.85
N GLY A 175 -26.15 4.89 -12.96
CA GLY A 175 -25.57 5.66 -14.07
C GLY A 175 -25.06 4.79 -15.22
#